data_AF-A0A8S9ICC9-F1
#
_entry.id   AF-A0A8S9ICC9-F1
#
_cell.length_a   1.000
_cell.length_b   1.000
_cell.length_c   1.000
_cell.angle_alpha   90.00
_cell.angle_beta   90.00
_cell.angle_gamma   90.00
#
_symmetry.space_group_name_H-M   'P 1'
#
loop_
_entity.id
_entity.type
_entity.pdbx_description
1 polymer ?
#
loop_
_entity_poly.entity_id
_entity_poly.type
_entity_poly.pdbx_seq_one_letter_code
_entity_poly.pdbx_strand_id
1 'polypeptide(L)'
;MDAIKPLPQVSSFSASVFSFLDDRFRDAADLSQSPALVSELETEISELDQRLAGLNRQLESGLASYASFSDRIGGLLIGVNAKLADLSSSRSASDGGKEEEETREHVAGEELPSLAKEVAQVESVRAYAETALKLDTLVGDIEDAVMSSLNKNLRTSRSSGFEVRTLSSARVFCIKV
;
A
#
# COMPACT_ATOMS: atom_id res chain seq x y z
N MET A 1 17.72 -69.54 -40.79
CA MET A 1 16.95 -70.47 -39.95
C MET A 1 16.74 -69.76 -38.62
N ASP A 2 15.80 -68.82 -38.61
CA ASP A 2 15.54 -67.97 -37.45
C ASP A 2 15.03 -68.83 -36.29
N ALA A 3 15.72 -68.73 -35.16
CA ALA A 3 15.43 -69.50 -33.97
C ALA A 3 14.01 -69.19 -33.49
N ILE A 4 13.14 -70.20 -33.45
CA ILE A 4 11.78 -70.10 -32.94
C ILE A 4 11.88 -69.71 -31.47
N LYS A 5 11.59 -68.44 -31.18
CA LYS A 5 11.58 -67.91 -29.82
C LYS A 5 10.46 -68.64 -29.06
N PRO A 6 10.75 -69.31 -27.93
CA PRO A 6 9.73 -70.06 -27.21
C PRO A 6 8.59 -69.12 -26.82
N LEU A 7 7.36 -69.55 -27.10
CA LEU A 7 6.15 -68.83 -26.71
C LEU A 7 6.21 -68.55 -25.20
N PRO A 8 5.86 -67.33 -24.75
CA PRO A 8 5.82 -67.00 -23.34
C PRO A 8 4.95 -68.00 -22.59
N GLN A 9 5.38 -68.41 -21.40
CA GLN A 9 4.63 -69.35 -20.58
C GLN A 9 3.25 -68.75 -20.26
N VAL A 10 2.19 -69.50 -20.54
CA VAL A 10 0.79 -69.06 -20.32
C VAL A 10 0.53 -68.59 -18.88
N SER A 11 1.33 -69.07 -17.92
CA SER A 11 1.29 -68.68 -16.51
C SER A 11 1.69 -67.22 -16.23
N SER A 12 2.28 -66.51 -17.19
CA SER A 12 2.66 -65.09 -17.04
C SER A 12 1.56 -64.10 -17.44
N PHE A 13 0.46 -64.60 -18.02
CA PHE A 13 -0.64 -63.74 -18.45
C PHE A 13 -1.67 -63.57 -17.34
N SER A 14 -2.10 -62.32 -17.15
CA SER A 14 -3.19 -61.97 -16.22
C SER A 14 -4.52 -62.59 -16.67
N ALA A 15 -5.40 -62.90 -15.72
CA ALA A 15 -6.77 -63.35 -15.99
C ALA A 15 -7.55 -62.40 -16.92
N SER A 16 -7.24 -61.09 -16.87
CA SER A 16 -7.84 -60.08 -17.75
C SER A 16 -7.42 -60.22 -19.22
N VAL A 17 -6.19 -60.67 -19.48
CA VAL A 17 -5.71 -60.93 -20.85
C VAL A 17 -6.38 -62.17 -21.40
N PHE A 18 -6.57 -63.20 -20.57
CA PHE A 18 -7.32 -64.38 -20.96
C PHE A 18 -8.78 -64.06 -21.24
N SER A 19 -9.48 -63.31 -20.38
CA SER A 19 -10.87 -62.92 -20.65
C SER A 19 -11.00 -62.07 -21.93
N PHE A 20 -10.05 -61.16 -22.18
CA PHE A 20 -10.02 -60.37 -23.40
C PHE A 20 -9.82 -61.22 -24.66
N LEU A 21 -8.89 -62.19 -24.61
CA LEU A 21 -8.67 -63.11 -25.73
C LEU A 21 -9.86 -64.05 -25.93
N ASP A 22 -10.49 -64.54 -24.85
CA ASP A 22 -11.65 -65.43 -24.89
C ASP A 22 -12.91 -64.70 -25.42
N ASP A 23 -13.04 -63.40 -25.15
CA ASP A 23 -14.10 -62.55 -25.71
C ASP A 23 -13.91 -62.28 -27.22
N ARG A 24 -12.66 -62.26 -27.71
CA ARG A 24 -12.33 -61.94 -29.12
C ARG A 24 -12.10 -63.17 -30.01
N PHE A 25 -11.74 -64.32 -29.44
CA PHE A 25 -11.46 -65.56 -30.14
C PHE A 25 -12.29 -66.72 -29.56
N ARG A 26 -13.60 -66.71 -29.80
CA ARG A 26 -14.51 -67.76 -29.32
C ARG A 26 -14.45 -69.00 -30.18
N ASP A 27 -14.34 -68.83 -31.49
CA ASP A 27 -14.31 -69.91 -32.46
C ASP A 27 -12.98 -69.97 -33.23
N ALA A 28 -12.61 -71.15 -33.72
CA ALA A 28 -11.39 -71.34 -34.49
C ALA A 28 -11.35 -70.54 -35.81
N ALA A 29 -12.52 -70.09 -36.30
CA ALA A 29 -12.62 -69.19 -37.45
C ALA A 29 -12.14 -67.77 -37.14
N ASP A 30 -12.27 -67.31 -35.89
CA ASP A 30 -11.89 -65.97 -35.45
C ASP A 30 -10.36 -65.80 -35.40
N LEU A 31 -9.61 -66.91 -35.33
CA LEU A 31 -8.14 -66.90 -35.44
C LEU A 31 -7.66 -66.26 -36.75
N SER A 32 -8.48 -66.27 -37.81
CA SER A 32 -8.17 -65.57 -39.05
C SER A 32 -8.16 -64.04 -38.92
N GLN A 33 -8.82 -63.49 -37.89
CA GLN A 33 -8.82 -62.06 -37.55
C GLN A 33 -7.67 -61.66 -36.61
N SER A 34 -6.89 -62.63 -36.11
CA SER A 34 -5.70 -62.38 -35.30
C SER A 34 -4.76 -61.30 -35.86
N PRO A 35 -4.37 -61.31 -37.15
CA PRO A 35 -3.51 -60.24 -37.68
C PRO A 35 -4.16 -58.85 -37.63
N ALA A 36 -5.48 -58.76 -37.81
CA ALA A 36 -6.19 -57.48 -37.72
C ALA A 36 -6.20 -56.92 -36.30
N LEU A 37 -6.35 -57.80 -35.29
CA LEU A 37 -6.29 -57.43 -33.88
C LEU A 37 -4.88 -56.98 -33.45
N VAL A 38 -3.85 -57.64 -33.97
CA VAL A 38 -2.46 -57.23 -33.74
C VAL A 38 -2.22 -55.85 -34.35
N SER A 39 -2.70 -55.61 -35.58
CA SER A 39 -2.60 -54.28 -36.21
C SER A 39 -3.35 -53.21 -35.42
N GLU A 40 -4.57 -53.49 -34.93
CA GLU A 40 -5.35 -52.59 -34.08
C GLU A 40 -4.58 -52.24 -32.81
N LEU A 41 -4.07 -53.25 -32.09
CA LEU A 41 -3.32 -53.04 -30.85
C LEU A 41 -2.00 -52.28 -31.10
N GLU A 42 -1.29 -52.57 -32.20
CA GLU A 42 -0.10 -51.82 -32.60
C GLU A 42 -0.43 -50.35 -32.89
N THR A 43 -1.56 -50.07 -33.53
CA THR A 43 -2.01 -48.69 -33.75
C THR A 43 -2.36 -47.98 -32.45
N GLU A 44 -3.06 -48.65 -31.53
CA GLU A 44 -3.40 -48.07 -30.22
C GLU A 44 -2.14 -47.79 -29.38
N ILE A 45 -1.17 -48.71 -29.38
CA ILE A 45 0.11 -48.52 -28.70
C ILE A 45 0.85 -47.33 -29.30
N SER A 46 0.94 -47.24 -30.63
CA SER A 46 1.59 -46.13 -31.33
C SER A 46 0.91 -44.78 -31.04
N GLU A 47 -0.43 -44.75 -31.02
CA GLU A 47 -1.19 -43.56 -30.67
C GLU A 47 -0.95 -43.15 -29.21
N LEU A 48 -0.95 -44.10 -28.28
CA LEU A 48 -0.69 -43.86 -26.88
C LEU A 48 0.73 -43.32 -26.65
N ASP A 49 1.73 -43.90 -27.31
CA ASP A 49 3.11 -43.43 -27.29
C ASP A 49 3.23 -42.01 -27.84
N GLN A 50 2.54 -41.71 -28.95
CA GLN A 50 2.53 -40.37 -29.53
C GLN A 50 1.90 -39.35 -28.57
N ARG A 51 0.78 -39.71 -27.91
CA ARG A 51 0.12 -38.88 -26.91
C ARG A 51 1.03 -38.66 -25.69
N LEU A 52 1.69 -39.70 -25.20
CA LEU A 52 2.61 -39.63 -24.06
C LEU A 52 3.83 -38.75 -24.38
N ALA A 53 4.42 -38.92 -25.56
CA ALA A 53 5.51 -38.06 -26.05
C ALA A 53 5.06 -36.59 -26.20
N GLY A 54 3.83 -36.37 -26.69
CA GLY A 54 3.22 -35.04 -26.79
C GLY A 54 3.03 -34.38 -25.42
N LEU A 55 2.52 -35.14 -24.45
CA LEU A 55 2.31 -34.66 -23.08
C LEU A 55 3.65 -34.35 -22.40
N ASN A 56 4.66 -35.20 -22.58
CA ASN A 56 6.00 -34.95 -22.04
C ASN A 56 6.62 -33.67 -22.61
N ARG A 57 6.47 -33.42 -23.93
CA ARG A 57 6.92 -32.16 -24.55
C ARG A 57 6.19 -30.93 -24.02
N GLN A 58 4.88 -31.03 -23.76
CA GLN A 58 4.11 -29.94 -23.16
C GLN A 58 4.55 -29.67 -21.72
N LEU A 59 4.86 -30.72 -20.96
CA LEU A 59 5.38 -30.58 -19.61
C LEU A 59 6.75 -29.91 -19.62
N GLU A 60 7.65 -30.34 -20.50
CA GLU A 60 8.98 -29.75 -20.67
C GLU A 60 8.89 -28.26 -21.06
N SER A 61 8.03 -27.89 -22.01
CA SER A 61 7.86 -26.50 -22.43
C SER A 61 7.22 -25.63 -21.35
N GLY A 62 6.25 -26.19 -20.61
CA GLY A 62 5.63 -25.55 -19.45
C GLY A 62 6.65 -25.30 -18.33
N LEU A 63 7.48 -26.30 -18.03
CA LEU A 63 8.54 -26.20 -17.02
C LEU A 63 9.61 -25.18 -17.44
N ALA A 64 10.03 -25.17 -18.70
CA ALA A 64 10.97 -24.18 -19.22
C ALA A 64 10.42 -22.75 -19.15
N SER A 65 9.13 -22.58 -19.46
CA SER A 65 8.44 -21.28 -19.34
C SER A 65 8.34 -20.83 -17.89
N TYR A 66 8.02 -21.75 -16.97
CA TYR A 66 7.99 -21.47 -15.54
C TYR A 66 9.37 -21.12 -14.98
N ALA A 67 10.42 -21.84 -15.38
CA ALA A 67 11.79 -21.54 -14.99
C ALA A 67 12.20 -20.12 -15.45
N SER A 68 11.93 -19.77 -16.71
CA SER A 68 12.19 -18.42 -17.23
C SER A 68 11.41 -17.34 -16.48
N PHE A 69 10.15 -17.60 -16.15
CA PHE A 69 9.32 -16.69 -15.35
C PHE A 69 9.88 -16.51 -13.93
N SER A 70 10.29 -17.61 -13.30
CA SER A 70 10.92 -17.61 -11.97
C SER A 70 12.24 -16.83 -11.97
N ASP A 71 13.10 -17.04 -12.97
CA ASP A 71 14.36 -16.31 -13.11
C ASP A 71 14.13 -14.82 -13.29
N ARG A 72 13.10 -14.44 -14.06
CA ARG A 72 12.69 -13.04 -14.22
C ARG A 72 12.25 -12.42 -12.88
N ILE A 73 11.46 -13.15 -12.08
CA ILE A 73 11.06 -12.70 -10.74
C ILE A 73 12.28 -12.58 -9.82
N GLY A 74 13.18 -13.57 -9.84
CA GLY A 74 14.43 -13.55 -9.09
C GLY A 74 15.28 -12.32 -9.41
N GLY A 75 15.44 -12.01 -10.70
CA GLY A 75 16.14 -10.80 -11.16
C GLY A 75 15.47 -9.50 -10.68
N LEU A 76 14.14 -9.42 -10.72
CA LEU A 76 13.41 -8.27 -10.20
C LEU A 76 13.59 -8.09 -8.68
N LEU A 77 13.52 -9.18 -7.91
CA LEU A 77 13.76 -9.16 -6.47
C LEU A 77 15.18 -8.72 -6.13
N ILE A 78 16.18 -9.24 -6.84
CA ILE A 78 17.57 -8.81 -6.69
C ILE A 78 17.70 -7.31 -7.01
N GLY A 79 17.05 -6.83 -8.06
CA GLY A 79 17.04 -5.41 -8.43
C GLY A 79 16.38 -4.52 -7.37
N VAL A 80 15.24 -4.93 -6.81
CA VAL A 80 14.58 -4.23 -5.70
C VAL A 80 15.46 -4.20 -4.47
N ASN A 81 16.08 -5.34 -4.12
CA ASN A 81 16.98 -5.43 -2.98
C ASN A 81 18.22 -4.55 -3.15
N ALA A 82 18.79 -4.49 -4.36
CA ALA A 82 19.90 -3.60 -4.69
C ALA A 82 19.51 -2.12 -4.55
N LYS A 83 18.33 -1.72 -5.04
CA LYS A 83 17.83 -0.35 -4.84
C LYS A 83 17.57 -0.02 -3.38
N LEU A 84 17.03 -0.96 -2.62
CA LEU A 84 16.81 -0.77 -1.18
C LEU A 84 18.15 -0.65 -0.43
N ALA A 85 19.13 -1.47 -0.80
CA ALA A 85 20.49 -1.38 -0.29
C ALA A 85 21.15 -0.04 -0.63
N ASP A 86 20.95 0.48 -1.83
CA ASP A 86 21.42 1.80 -2.27
C ASP A 86 20.75 2.94 -1.50
N LEU A 87 19.43 2.89 -1.27
CA LEU A 87 18.72 3.85 -0.42
C LEU A 87 19.18 3.77 1.04
N SER A 88 19.42 2.56 1.55
CA SER A 88 19.95 2.37 2.91
C SER A 88 21.38 2.89 3.05
N SER A 89 22.21 2.66 2.04
CA SER A 89 23.58 3.19 1.98
C SER A 89 23.57 4.69 1.84
N SER A 90 22.65 5.27 1.05
CA SER A 90 22.47 6.72 0.95
C SER A 90 22.02 7.33 2.28
N ARG A 91 21.18 6.62 3.03
CA ARG A 91 20.76 7.03 4.38
C ARG A 91 21.93 7.00 5.37
N SER A 92 22.78 5.96 5.31
CA SER A 92 23.96 5.79 6.18
C SER A 92 25.21 6.57 5.72
N ALA A 93 25.35 6.91 4.44
CA ALA A 93 26.44 7.76 3.96
C ALA A 93 26.31 9.18 4.51
N SER A 94 25.07 9.64 4.71
CA SER A 94 24.78 10.87 5.44
C SER A 94 24.78 10.69 6.97
N ASP A 95 25.26 9.55 7.46
CA ASP A 95 25.47 9.25 8.90
C ASP A 95 26.95 8.88 9.17
N GLY A 96 27.79 8.77 8.14
CA GLY A 96 29.12 8.14 8.20
C GLY A 96 30.31 9.02 7.78
N GLY A 97 30.08 10.29 7.48
CA GLY A 97 31.14 11.29 7.29
C GLY A 97 31.32 12.07 8.59
N LYS A 98 32.51 12.02 9.19
CA LYS A 98 32.92 12.78 10.38
C LYS A 98 33.00 14.30 10.17
N GLU A 99 32.20 14.83 9.25
CA GLU A 99 32.00 16.25 8.95
C GLU A 99 30.50 16.59 8.73
N GLU A 100 29.57 15.64 8.91
CA GLU A 100 28.10 15.84 8.76
C GLU A 100 27.28 15.55 10.02
N GLU A 101 27.92 15.22 11.15
CA GLU A 101 27.22 15.24 12.45
C GLU A 101 26.81 16.68 12.80
N GLU A 102 27.60 17.68 12.38
CA GLU A 102 27.27 19.09 12.56
C GLU A 102 26.11 19.55 11.68
N THR A 103 25.78 18.93 10.53
CA THR A 103 24.73 19.45 9.62
C THR A 103 23.38 18.76 9.75
N ARG A 104 23.31 17.49 10.16
CA ARG A 104 22.01 16.89 10.58
C ARG A 104 21.66 17.23 12.02
N GLU A 105 22.65 17.38 12.89
CA GLU A 105 22.46 18.01 14.21
C GLU A 105 22.33 19.54 14.09
N HIS A 106 22.86 20.23 13.07
CA HIS A 106 22.44 21.63 12.84
C HIS A 106 21.05 21.72 12.23
N VAL A 107 20.67 20.90 11.25
CA VAL A 107 19.32 21.01 10.68
C VAL A 107 18.27 20.57 11.69
N ALA A 108 18.46 19.48 12.45
CA ALA A 108 17.52 19.10 13.51
C ALA A 108 17.74 19.88 14.83
N GLY A 109 18.98 20.22 15.17
CA GLY A 109 19.35 20.89 16.42
C GLY A 109 19.49 22.41 16.32
N GLU A 110 19.33 23.04 15.15
CA GLU A 110 18.97 24.46 15.00
C GLU A 110 17.48 24.64 14.73
N GLU A 111 16.82 23.74 13.98
CA GLU A 111 15.37 23.85 13.74
C GLU A 111 14.56 23.63 15.02
N LEU A 112 14.97 22.72 15.91
CA LEU A 112 14.29 22.55 17.20
C LEU A 112 14.42 23.75 18.14
N PRO A 113 15.60 24.35 18.39
CA PRO A 113 15.70 25.57 19.20
C PRO A 113 15.24 26.84 18.50
N SER A 114 15.31 26.95 17.16
CA SER A 114 14.66 28.06 16.45
C SER A 114 13.14 27.96 16.54
N LEU A 115 12.56 26.76 16.41
CA LEU A 115 11.14 26.50 16.67
C LEU A 115 10.79 26.75 18.13
N ALA A 116 11.62 26.35 19.10
CA ALA A 116 11.38 26.65 20.52
C ALA A 116 11.41 28.16 20.80
N LYS A 117 12.31 28.91 20.14
CA LYS A 117 12.37 30.37 20.22
C LYS A 117 11.14 31.02 19.61
N GLU A 118 10.69 30.53 18.45
CA GLU A 118 9.48 31.02 17.79
C GLU A 118 8.23 30.71 18.63
N VAL A 119 8.12 29.49 19.19
CA VAL A 119 7.04 29.11 20.10
C VAL A 119 7.03 29.99 21.34
N ALA A 120 8.18 30.26 21.97
CA ALA A 120 8.28 31.17 23.11
C ALA A 120 7.85 32.60 22.74
N GLN A 121 8.20 33.07 21.53
CA GLN A 121 7.74 34.36 21.03
C GLN A 121 6.23 34.37 20.82
N VAL A 122 5.64 33.32 20.25
CA VAL A 122 4.18 33.17 20.06
C VAL A 122 3.46 33.15 21.42
N GLU A 123 4.00 32.45 22.42
CA GLU A 123 3.45 32.45 23.77
C GLU A 123 3.46 33.85 24.41
N SER A 124 4.53 34.62 24.18
CA SER A 124 4.60 36.00 24.66
C SER A 124 3.53 36.90 24.01
N VAL A 125 3.33 36.78 22.70
CA VAL A 125 2.28 37.52 21.97
C VAL A 125 0.89 37.13 22.48
N ARG A 126 0.66 35.83 22.74
CA ARG A 126 -0.58 35.35 23.34
C ARG A 126 -0.82 35.97 24.73
N ALA A 127 0.20 36.03 25.58
CA ALA A 127 0.09 36.64 26.91
C ALA A 127 -0.23 38.15 26.85
N TYR A 128 0.38 38.87 25.90
CA TYR A 128 0.02 40.28 25.64
C TYR A 128 -1.41 40.43 25.14
N ALA A 129 -1.86 39.59 24.21
CA ALA A 129 -3.24 39.61 23.73
C ALA A 129 -4.25 39.32 24.86
N GLU A 130 -3.95 38.37 25.75
CA GLU A 130 -4.79 38.05 26.89
C GLU A 130 -4.91 39.21 27.89
N THR A 131 -3.79 39.88 28.19
CA THR A 131 -3.79 41.04 29.09
C THR A 131 -4.49 42.25 28.45
N ALA A 132 -4.30 42.47 27.16
CA ALA A 132 -5.04 43.50 26.42
C ALA A 132 -6.55 43.25 26.44
N LEU A 133 -6.99 42.00 26.26
CA LEU A 133 -8.41 41.62 26.32
C LEU A 133 -9.00 41.81 27.73
N LYS A 134 -8.22 41.50 28.78
CA LYS A 134 -8.61 41.79 30.17
C LYS A 134 -8.77 43.29 30.43
N LEU A 135 -7.86 44.11 29.90
CA LEU A 135 -7.95 45.56 30.00
C LEU A 135 -9.15 46.11 29.22
N ASP A 136 -9.41 45.60 28.02
CA ASP A 136 -10.57 45.97 27.20
C ASP A 136 -11.89 45.69 27.93
N THR A 137 -11.98 44.52 28.59
CA THR A 137 -13.13 44.17 29.43
C THR A 137 -13.31 45.16 30.59
N LEU A 138 -12.23 45.50 31.30
CA LEU A 138 -12.29 46.44 32.42
C LEU A 138 -12.68 47.85 31.97
N VAL A 139 -12.18 48.30 30.81
CA VAL A 139 -12.59 49.57 30.21
C VAL A 139 -14.08 49.53 29.87
N GLY A 140 -14.58 48.45 29.28
CA GLY A 140 -16.01 48.25 29.05
C GLY A 140 -16.85 48.32 30.33
N ASP A 141 -16.40 47.66 31.40
CA ASP A 141 -17.08 47.72 32.71
C ASP A 141 -17.10 49.16 33.29
N ILE A 142 -16.01 49.92 33.10
CA ILE A 142 -15.93 51.33 33.52
C ILE A 142 -16.87 52.19 32.67
N GLU A 143 -16.88 52.01 31.36
CA GLU A 143 -17.77 52.72 30.44
C GLU A 143 -19.24 52.45 30.80
N ASP A 144 -19.60 51.21 31.06
CA ASP A 144 -20.94 50.82 31.52
C ASP A 144 -21.30 51.42 32.87
N ALA A 145 -20.37 51.41 33.83
CA ALA A 145 -20.58 52.03 35.14
C ALA A 145 -20.81 53.54 35.04
N VAL A 146 -20.01 54.24 34.23
CA VAL A 146 -20.14 55.68 33.97
C VAL A 146 -21.44 55.97 33.23
N MET A 147 -21.78 55.20 32.19
CA MET A 147 -23.04 55.33 31.47
C MET A 147 -24.24 55.08 32.38
N SER A 148 -24.16 54.12 33.31
CA SER A 148 -25.20 53.87 34.30
C SER A 148 -25.34 55.03 35.29
N SER A 149 -24.23 55.62 35.74
CA SER A 149 -24.22 56.78 36.63
C SER A 149 -24.77 58.01 35.92
N LEU A 150 -24.35 58.28 34.70
CA LEU A 150 -24.85 59.39 33.87
C LEU A 150 -26.35 59.24 33.61
N ASN A 151 -26.81 58.04 33.25
CA ASN A 151 -28.23 57.77 33.03
C ASN A 151 -29.07 57.86 34.32
N LYS A 152 -28.53 57.46 35.48
CA LYS A 152 -29.17 57.65 36.79
C LYS A 152 -29.23 59.12 37.19
N ASN A 153 -28.19 59.89 36.92
CA ASN A 153 -28.16 61.33 37.13
C ASN A 153 -29.15 62.03 36.19
N LEU A 154 -29.23 61.65 34.91
CA LEU A 154 -30.24 62.18 33.98
C LEU A 154 -31.68 61.81 34.39
N ARG A 155 -31.93 60.61 34.93
CA ARG A 155 -33.25 60.24 35.47
C ARG A 155 -33.57 60.97 36.78
N THR A 156 -32.59 61.21 37.65
CA THR A 156 -32.73 62.00 38.88
C THR A 156 -32.96 63.48 38.58
N SER A 157 -32.20 64.05 37.64
CA SER A 157 -32.38 65.42 37.14
C SER A 157 -33.66 65.58 36.30
N ARG A 158 -34.20 64.52 35.69
CA ARG A 158 -35.56 64.51 35.10
C ARG A 158 -36.67 64.39 36.15
N SER A 159 -36.35 63.98 37.37
CA SER A 159 -37.26 64.02 38.53
C SER A 159 -37.18 65.34 39.31
N SER A 160 -36.11 66.12 39.14
CA SER A 160 -36.01 67.51 39.60
C SER A 160 -35.95 68.44 38.38
N GLY A 161 -37.11 68.72 37.79
CA GLY A 161 -37.20 69.47 36.54
C GLY A 161 -36.41 70.77 36.56
N PHE A 162 -35.46 70.89 35.63
CA PHE A 162 -35.11 72.16 35.02
C PHE A 162 -34.39 71.92 33.69
N GLU A 163 -35.01 72.37 32.60
CA GLU A 163 -34.43 72.48 31.27
C GLU A 163 -33.20 73.41 31.29
N VAL A 164 -32.04 72.96 30.80
CA VAL A 164 -31.09 73.87 30.14
C VAL A 164 -30.41 73.17 28.96
N ARG A 165 -31.00 73.41 27.78
CA ARG A 165 -30.36 73.81 26.52
C ARG A 165 -28.97 73.26 26.21
N THR A 166 -28.99 72.29 25.31
CA THR A 166 -28.03 72.02 24.23
C THR A 166 -27.08 73.18 23.91
N LEU A 167 -25.78 72.93 24.04
CA LEU A 167 -24.76 73.61 23.23
C LEU A 167 -23.88 72.57 22.56
N SER A 168 -24.09 72.49 21.26
CA SER A 168 -23.30 71.78 20.27
C SER A 168 -21.86 72.31 20.29
N SER A 169 -20.88 71.43 20.42
CA SER A 169 -19.49 71.74 20.04
C SER A 169 -18.87 70.50 19.41
N ALA A 170 -19.06 70.41 18.11
CA ALA A 170 -18.35 69.50 17.24
C ALA A 170 -16.86 69.86 17.23
N ARG A 171 -16.00 68.92 17.58
CA ARG A 171 -14.64 68.85 17.04
C ARG A 171 -14.33 67.40 16.66
N VAL A 172 -14.55 67.15 15.38
CA VAL A 172 -13.95 66.09 14.60
C VAL A 172 -12.43 66.24 14.70
N PHE A 173 -11.74 65.22 15.20
CA PHE A 173 -10.32 65.04 14.91
C PHE A 173 -10.18 63.77 14.09
N CYS A 174 -10.19 63.94 12.76
CA CYS A 174 -9.68 62.94 11.85
C CYS A 174 -8.16 62.91 12.00
N ILE A 175 -7.60 61.77 12.38
CA ILE A 175 -6.26 61.40 11.94
C ILE A 175 -6.44 60.37 10.83
N LYS A 176 -5.97 60.79 9.66
CA LYS A 176 -5.95 60.09 8.38
C LYS A 176 -4.64 59.28 8.34
N VAL A 177 -4.79 57.99 8.00
CA VAL A 177 -3.84 57.00 7.43
C VAL A 177 -2.36 57.20 7.76
#